data_AF-E3M6H0-F1
#
_entry.id   AF-E3M6H0-F1
#
_cell.length_a   1.000
_cell.length_b   1.000
_cell.length_c   1.000
_cell.angle_alpha   90.00
_cell.angle_beta   90.00
_cell.angle_gamma   90.00
#
_symmetry.space_group_name_H-M   'P 1'
#
loop_
_entity.id
_entity.type
_entity.pdbx_description
1 polymer ?
#
loop_
_entity_poly.entity_id
_entity_poly.type
_entity_poly.pdbx_seq_one_letter_code
_entity_poly.pdbx_strand_id
1 'polypeptide(L)'
;MDRCFKIFIWCLMVSQVLADDPYKCAGTQTIDPPNNISNPILYPSGWDKNHFAPQYAAGQNCSWIINVPKGMFAFFQMTANTNQSSVLKMTDSTGYVTTIDTTNMEPYFLMDPSFRVDLQANEAGEFGMRIAWYKVNPTYPTSWQVHPNSTPLTLFAGDFDNSTVIEAETRVNLLALPSTLSITDLNPYLRNTQVFDGPSINSTHVGNLHQVLRNGQRYISTGKYLTLWSLIAGYNNVGNSVILQDYFDVKDFKTYKPISCIFDFIVCDVSLDARQGTAAAIRYNPSYFFVRDISMPDTNKLSVYTDFVTDAHRLSDYTSSNSKTNTPQKFNGKYITFVLNQDQATVSMVLDGTKAAWSSAVDSRRGFFTSPNYALNSSQQDYEDRIKSFSKVSNISYTVDRSAISGAATLNVAILSSQKVVSENNYSTTNFPGGAVWAVGDTITVKYQANGAVTTGSFVSFGFDRYNSATTNNILISIVLTIWITLFR
;
A
#
# COMPACT_ATOMS: atom_id res chain seq x y z
N MET A 1 -26.71 82.45 8.33
CA MET A 1 -25.68 81.38 8.41
C MET A 1 -26.34 80.06 8.86
N ASP A 2 -27.50 79.72 8.28
CA ASP A 2 -28.41 78.67 8.78
C ASP A 2 -28.84 77.64 7.72
N ARG A 3 -28.21 77.69 6.54
CA ARG A 3 -28.55 76.80 5.41
C ARG A 3 -27.50 75.74 5.09
N CYS A 4 -26.28 75.85 5.63
CA CYS A 4 -25.25 74.81 5.45
C CYS A 4 -25.25 73.73 6.53
N PHE A 5 -25.89 73.97 7.69
CA PHE A 5 -25.88 72.99 8.80
C PHE A 5 -26.93 71.88 8.66
N LYS A 6 -27.98 72.10 7.85
CA LYS A 6 -29.04 71.09 7.61
C LYS A 6 -28.71 70.07 6.52
N ILE A 7 -27.71 70.33 5.67
CA ILE A 7 -27.27 69.39 4.62
C ILE A 7 -26.24 68.39 5.17
N PHE A 8 -25.47 68.76 6.20
CA PHE A 8 -24.50 67.86 6.82
C PHE A 8 -25.15 66.76 7.68
N ILE A 9 -26.35 67.03 8.23
CA ILE A 9 -27.10 66.05 9.04
C ILE A 9 -27.85 65.03 8.17
N TRP A 10 -28.06 65.31 6.88
CA TRP A 10 -28.71 64.36 5.95
C TRP A 10 -27.72 63.41 5.25
N CYS A 11 -26.43 63.73 5.18
CA CYS A 11 -25.40 62.81 4.70
C CYS A 11 -24.85 61.85 5.78
N LEU A 12 -25.17 62.08 7.06
CA LEU A 12 -24.85 61.15 8.16
C LEU A 12 -25.96 60.13 8.41
N MET A 13 -27.05 60.17 7.65
CA MET A 13 -28.12 59.17 7.61
C MET A 13 -28.15 58.39 6.29
N VAL A 14 -27.00 58.22 5.64
CA VAL A 14 -26.75 56.98 4.88
C VAL A 14 -26.36 55.93 5.91
N SER A 15 -27.40 55.42 6.55
CA SER A 15 -27.53 54.05 7.01
C SER A 15 -26.20 53.33 7.16
N GLN A 16 -25.66 53.36 8.38
CA GLN A 16 -25.23 52.10 8.98
C GLN A 16 -26.44 51.16 8.94
N VAL A 17 -26.72 50.58 7.77
CA VAL A 17 -27.10 49.18 7.75
C VAL A 17 -25.89 48.55 8.38
N LEU A 18 -25.96 48.30 9.69
CA LEU A 18 -25.21 47.22 10.27
C LEU A 18 -25.51 46.07 9.32
N ALA A 19 -24.59 45.79 8.40
CA ALA A 19 -24.54 44.50 7.77
C ALA A 19 -24.42 43.59 8.98
N ASP A 20 -25.55 43.02 9.39
CA ASP A 20 -25.56 41.98 10.38
C ASP A 20 -24.57 40.99 9.81
N ASP A 21 -23.43 40.83 10.48
CA ASP A 21 -22.39 39.93 10.05
C ASP A 21 -23.10 38.59 9.79
N PRO A 22 -23.24 38.15 8.52
CA PRO A 22 -24.13 37.04 8.18
C PRO A 22 -23.66 35.73 8.84
N TYR A 23 -22.44 35.75 9.37
CA TYR A 23 -21.83 34.71 10.16
C TYR A 23 -21.86 35.08 11.66
N LYS A 24 -23.02 34.94 12.29
CA LYS A 24 -23.12 34.84 13.75
C LYS A 24 -23.62 33.45 14.12
N CYS A 25 -22.75 32.64 14.71
CA CYS A 25 -23.16 31.46 15.43
C CYS A 25 -22.81 31.57 16.91
N ALA A 26 -23.79 31.28 17.75
CA ALA A 26 -23.60 31.15 19.19
C ALA A 26 -24.34 29.91 19.68
N GLY A 27 -23.61 29.03 20.35
CA GLY A 27 -24.18 27.82 20.96
C GLY A 27 -24.45 26.70 19.96
N THR A 28 -25.34 25.80 20.35
CA THR A 28 -25.65 24.57 19.62
C THR A 28 -26.89 24.76 18.74
N GLN A 29 -26.75 24.46 17.45
CA GLN A 29 -27.82 24.43 16.47
C GLN A 29 -28.04 22.98 16.02
N THR A 30 -29.30 22.60 15.86
CA THR A 30 -29.66 21.29 15.27
C THR A 30 -30.16 21.53 13.84
N ILE A 31 -29.65 20.76 12.89
CA ILE A 31 -30.02 20.81 11.49
C ILE A 31 -30.65 19.47 11.11
N ASP A 32 -31.94 19.50 10.82
CA ASP A 32 -32.69 18.38 10.30
C ASP A 32 -32.70 18.34 8.77
N PRO A 33 -32.86 17.17 8.15
CA PRO A 33 -33.06 17.08 6.70
C PRO A 33 -34.28 17.91 6.28
N PRO A 34 -34.19 18.65 5.15
CA PRO A 34 -35.31 19.43 4.66
C PRO A 34 -36.44 18.52 4.15
N ASN A 35 -37.68 19.02 4.16
CA ASN A 35 -38.83 18.30 3.60
C ASN A 35 -38.61 17.84 2.15
N ASN A 36 -37.88 18.65 1.37
CA ASN A 36 -37.42 18.29 0.04
C ASN A 36 -35.90 18.07 0.04
N ILE A 37 -35.49 16.81 0.17
CA ILE A 37 -34.08 16.38 0.23
C ILE A 37 -33.30 16.59 -1.08
N SER A 38 -33.97 16.95 -2.19
CA SER A 38 -33.29 17.36 -3.42
C SER A 38 -32.59 18.72 -3.27
N ASN A 39 -32.99 19.53 -2.29
CA ASN A 39 -32.39 20.82 -2.02
C ASN A 39 -31.35 20.68 -0.89
N PRO A 40 -30.07 20.99 -1.14
CA PRO A 40 -29.08 21.00 -0.07
C PRO A 40 -29.34 22.17 0.89
N ILE A 41 -28.97 21.99 2.15
CA ILE A 41 -28.86 23.08 3.14
C ILE A 41 -27.48 23.71 3.01
N LEU A 42 -27.46 25.04 3.03
CA LEU A 42 -26.25 25.86 2.94
C LEU A 42 -26.13 26.68 4.22
N TYR A 43 -24.94 26.73 4.78
CA TYR A 43 -24.65 27.51 5.98
C TYR A 43 -23.34 28.29 5.81
N PRO A 44 -23.31 29.59 6.16
CA PRO A 44 -24.47 30.45 6.44
C PRO A 44 -25.48 30.50 5.29
N SER A 45 -26.72 30.87 5.61
CA SER A 45 -27.79 30.95 4.61
C SER A 45 -27.39 31.91 3.48
N GLY A 46 -27.50 31.45 2.24
CA GLY A 46 -27.15 32.23 1.05
C GLY A 46 -25.71 32.08 0.56
N TRP A 47 -24.83 31.39 1.30
CA TRP A 47 -23.53 30.99 0.76
C TRP A 47 -23.68 29.83 -0.23
N ASP A 48 -22.98 29.87 -1.37
CA ASP A 48 -22.88 28.73 -2.27
C ASP A 48 -21.41 28.43 -2.63
N LYS A 49 -21.19 27.26 -3.24
CA LYS A 49 -19.86 26.75 -3.61
C LYS A 49 -19.10 27.57 -4.67
N ASN A 50 -19.76 28.52 -5.34
CA ASN A 50 -19.16 29.36 -6.38
C ASN A 50 -18.64 30.69 -5.80
N HIS A 51 -18.87 30.95 -4.51
CA HIS A 51 -18.41 32.14 -3.81
C HIS A 51 -17.39 31.77 -2.73
N PHE A 52 -16.54 32.74 -2.36
CA PHE A 52 -15.64 32.58 -1.21
C PHE A 52 -16.43 32.21 0.05
N ALA A 53 -15.82 31.39 0.90
CA ALA A 53 -16.43 31.03 2.17
C ALA A 53 -16.65 32.30 3.02
N PRO A 54 -17.78 32.42 3.73
CA PRO A 54 -18.04 33.61 4.53
C PRO A 54 -17.07 33.70 5.70
N GLN A 55 -16.73 34.93 6.08
CA GLN A 55 -15.84 35.18 7.21
C GLN A 55 -16.61 35.09 8.52
N TYR A 56 -16.00 34.46 9.52
CA TYR A 56 -16.46 34.45 10.89
C TYR A 56 -15.57 35.33 11.77
N ALA A 57 -16.15 35.98 12.78
CA ALA A 57 -15.41 36.81 13.72
C ALA A 57 -14.73 35.99 14.82
N ALA A 58 -13.71 36.58 15.46
CA ALA A 58 -13.09 36.04 16.67
C ALA A 58 -14.09 35.98 17.84
N GLY A 59 -13.88 35.02 18.75
CA GLY A 59 -14.70 34.82 19.95
C GLY A 59 -15.97 33.99 19.74
N GLN A 60 -16.20 33.44 18.54
CA GLN A 60 -17.37 32.60 18.26
C GLN A 60 -17.16 31.16 18.75
N ASN A 61 -18.20 30.59 19.36
CA ASN A 61 -18.24 29.19 19.75
C ASN A 61 -19.55 28.58 19.25
N CYS A 62 -19.41 27.69 18.27
CA CYS A 62 -20.51 27.20 17.46
C CYS A 62 -20.48 25.68 17.42
N SER A 63 -21.65 25.08 17.57
CA SER A 63 -21.81 23.64 17.42
C SER A 63 -23.02 23.37 16.55
N TRP A 64 -22.86 22.59 15.49
CA TRP A 64 -23.94 22.14 14.63
C TRP A 64 -24.09 20.64 14.76
N ILE A 65 -25.27 20.18 15.19
CA ILE A 65 -25.65 18.77 15.22
C ILE A 65 -26.53 18.52 14.00
N ILE A 66 -26.04 17.73 13.06
CA ILE A 66 -26.75 17.43 11.83
C ILE A 66 -27.35 16.03 11.97
N ASN A 67 -28.68 15.94 11.91
CA ASN A 67 -29.39 14.68 12.02
C ASN A 67 -29.40 13.93 10.69
N VAL A 68 -29.20 12.62 10.74
CA VAL A 68 -29.22 11.72 9.58
C VAL A 68 -30.21 10.58 9.90
N PRO A 69 -31.41 10.59 9.30
CA PRO A 69 -32.40 9.54 9.53
C PRO A 69 -31.88 8.16 9.13
N LYS A 70 -32.35 7.13 9.82
CA LYS A 70 -32.04 5.74 9.48
C LYS A 70 -32.40 5.43 8.02
N GLY A 71 -31.51 4.75 7.31
CA GLY A 71 -31.68 4.46 5.88
C GLY A 71 -31.34 5.64 4.97
N MET A 72 -30.66 6.65 5.50
CA MET A 72 -30.09 7.76 4.74
C MET A 72 -28.61 7.96 5.08
N PHE A 73 -27.92 8.70 4.25
CA PHE A 73 -26.62 9.30 4.57
C PHE A 73 -26.64 10.78 4.21
N ALA A 74 -25.82 11.57 4.89
CA ALA A 74 -25.54 12.95 4.53
C ALA A 74 -24.26 13.03 3.70
N PHE A 75 -24.35 13.69 2.54
CA PHE A 75 -23.20 14.16 1.79
C PHE A 75 -22.87 15.57 2.26
N PHE A 76 -21.75 15.68 2.97
CA PHE A 76 -21.28 16.90 3.60
C PHE A 76 -20.04 17.41 2.87
N GLN A 77 -20.04 18.70 2.56
CA GLN A 77 -18.92 19.41 1.98
C GLN A 77 -18.76 20.73 2.70
N MET A 78 -17.53 21.17 2.88
CA MET A 78 -17.26 22.45 3.51
C MET A 78 -16.05 23.14 2.88
N THR A 79 -16.04 24.46 2.97
CA THR A 79 -14.86 25.27 2.70
C THR A 79 -14.49 25.94 4.01
N ALA A 80 -13.28 25.68 4.49
CA ALA A 80 -12.80 26.23 5.75
C ALA A 80 -11.35 26.67 5.62
N ASN A 81 -11.03 27.80 6.26
CA ASN A 81 -9.67 28.24 6.49
C ASN A 81 -9.60 28.81 7.90
N THR A 82 -9.13 27.98 8.82
CA THR A 82 -9.01 28.34 10.23
C THR A 82 -7.54 28.61 10.56
N ASN A 83 -7.27 29.73 11.23
CA ASN A 83 -5.95 29.98 11.84
C ASN A 83 -5.61 28.86 12.86
N GLN A 84 -4.33 28.55 13.04
CA GLN A 84 -3.76 27.71 14.11
C GLN A 84 -4.31 28.00 15.53
N SER A 85 -4.76 29.22 15.82
CA SER A 85 -5.35 29.60 17.11
C SER A 85 -6.82 29.19 17.25
N SER A 86 -7.52 28.90 16.14
CA SER A 86 -8.91 28.44 16.12
C SER A 86 -8.98 26.93 15.85
N VAL A 87 -10.07 26.29 16.27
CA VAL A 87 -10.21 24.83 16.14
C VAL A 87 -11.58 24.51 15.54
N LEU A 88 -11.56 23.85 14.38
CA LEU A 88 -12.74 23.27 13.75
C LEU A 88 -12.65 21.75 13.80
N LYS A 89 -13.69 21.10 14.31
CA LYS A 89 -13.77 19.64 14.46
C LYS A 89 -15.06 19.09 13.90
N MET A 90 -14.98 17.91 13.30
CA MET A 90 -16.15 17.12 12.92
C MET A 90 -16.11 15.78 13.66
N THR A 91 -17.20 15.42 14.34
CA THR A 91 -17.39 14.12 14.99
C THR A 91 -18.48 13.37 14.25
N ASP A 92 -18.17 12.20 13.68
CA ASP A 92 -19.15 11.40 12.94
C ASP A 92 -20.01 10.49 13.85
N SER A 93 -20.89 9.69 13.24
CA SER A 93 -21.80 8.80 13.97
C SER A 93 -21.12 7.64 14.70
N THR A 94 -19.85 7.35 14.38
CA THR A 94 -19.03 6.36 15.07
C THR A 94 -18.21 6.97 16.22
N GLY A 95 -18.26 8.30 16.37
CA GLY A 95 -17.46 9.05 17.33
C GLY A 95 -16.06 9.41 16.83
N TYR A 96 -15.75 9.19 15.55
CA TYR A 96 -14.46 9.55 14.98
C TYR A 96 -14.35 11.07 14.82
N VAL A 97 -13.30 11.67 15.40
CA VAL A 97 -13.07 13.12 15.40
C VAL A 97 -12.02 13.49 14.34
N THR A 98 -12.40 14.38 13.42
CA THR A 98 -11.51 14.97 12.42
C THR A 98 -11.31 16.45 12.75
N THR A 99 -10.06 16.85 13.01
CA THR A 99 -9.69 18.28 13.09
C THR A 99 -9.44 18.80 11.68
N ILE A 100 -10.00 19.97 11.35
CA ILE A 100 -10.00 20.56 10.02
C ILE A 100 -9.32 21.92 10.12
N ASP A 101 -8.15 22.06 9.51
CA ASP A 101 -7.43 23.34 9.48
C ASP A 101 -7.78 24.14 8.21
N THR A 102 -7.68 23.46 7.06
CA THR A 102 -8.05 23.99 5.76
C THR A 102 -8.73 22.91 4.95
N THR A 103 -9.79 23.25 4.22
CA THR A 103 -10.45 22.33 3.28
C THR A 103 -11.24 23.11 2.25
N ASN A 104 -11.38 22.55 1.05
CA ASN A 104 -12.17 23.15 -0.02
C ASN A 104 -13.03 22.09 -0.70
N MET A 105 -14.28 21.99 -0.24
CA MET A 105 -15.33 21.13 -0.82
C MET A 105 -14.97 19.63 -0.87
N GLU A 106 -14.10 19.16 0.02
CA GLU A 106 -13.83 17.73 0.18
C GLU A 106 -15.13 16.96 0.49
N PRO A 107 -15.31 15.75 -0.08
CA PRO A 107 -16.49 14.97 0.17
C PRO A 107 -16.41 14.26 1.54
N TYR A 108 -17.49 14.33 2.31
CA TYR A 108 -17.74 13.53 3.49
C TYR A 108 -19.07 12.81 3.33
N PHE A 109 -19.09 11.52 3.65
CA PHE A 109 -20.30 10.69 3.61
C PHE A 109 -20.57 10.21 5.01
N LEU A 110 -21.61 10.76 5.64
CA LEU A 110 -21.85 10.64 7.07
C LEU A 110 -23.16 9.89 7.32
N MET A 111 -23.06 8.82 8.10
CA MET A 111 -24.15 7.87 8.35
C MET A 111 -25.02 8.30 9.52
N ASP A 112 -26.14 7.60 9.70
CA ASP A 112 -27.03 7.74 10.85
C ASP A 112 -26.30 7.41 12.18
N PRO A 113 -26.76 7.96 13.34
CA PRO A 113 -27.94 8.83 13.49
C PRO A 113 -27.67 10.34 13.30
N SER A 114 -26.42 10.78 13.42
CA SER A 114 -26.06 12.19 13.34
C SER A 114 -24.54 12.37 13.25
N PHE A 115 -24.11 13.57 12.87
CA PHE A 115 -22.74 14.03 13.06
C PHE A 115 -22.73 15.44 13.64
N ARG A 116 -21.61 15.85 14.23
CA ARG A 116 -21.45 17.16 14.87
C ARG A 116 -20.27 17.91 14.27
N VAL A 117 -20.43 19.21 14.03
CA VAL A 117 -19.36 20.13 13.64
C VAL A 117 -19.22 21.18 14.72
N ASP A 118 -18.02 21.34 15.28
CA ASP A 118 -17.72 22.26 16.38
C ASP A 118 -16.65 23.27 15.92
N LEU A 119 -16.94 24.56 16.02
CA LEU A 119 -16.01 25.66 15.75
C LEU A 119 -15.75 26.46 17.03
N GLN A 120 -14.48 26.51 17.43
CA GLN A 120 -13.98 27.42 18.45
C GLN A 120 -13.06 28.45 17.77
N ALA A 121 -13.61 29.64 17.50
CA ALA A 121 -12.92 30.72 16.82
C ALA A 121 -12.24 31.65 17.82
N ASN A 122 -10.93 31.51 18.03
CA ASN A 122 -10.15 32.48 18.82
C ASN A 122 -9.71 33.68 17.98
N GLU A 123 -9.69 33.52 16.65
CA GLU A 123 -9.42 34.56 15.67
C GLU A 123 -10.45 34.49 14.54
N ALA A 124 -10.48 35.51 13.68
CA ALA A 124 -11.31 35.49 12.49
C ALA A 124 -10.78 34.45 11.48
N GLY A 125 -11.68 33.90 10.67
CA GLY A 125 -11.36 32.93 9.62
C GLY A 125 -12.53 32.74 8.68
N GLU A 126 -12.50 31.68 7.88
CA GLU A 126 -13.55 31.40 6.88
C GLU A 126 -14.15 30.02 7.10
N PHE A 127 -15.49 29.93 7.02
CA PHE A 127 -16.20 28.66 7.08
C PHE A 127 -17.51 28.74 6.31
N GLY A 128 -17.77 27.75 5.47
CA GLY A 128 -19.05 27.54 4.82
C GLY A 128 -19.29 26.05 4.66
N MET A 129 -20.53 25.60 4.81
CA MET A 129 -20.87 24.19 4.65
C MET A 129 -22.14 23.96 3.84
N ARG A 130 -22.13 22.83 3.14
CA ARG A 130 -23.20 22.32 2.30
C ARG A 130 -23.53 20.90 2.72
N ILE A 131 -24.80 20.67 3.02
CA ILE A 131 -25.30 19.35 3.45
C ILE A 131 -26.41 18.92 2.50
N ALA A 132 -26.31 17.72 1.96
CA ALA A 132 -27.36 17.07 1.18
C ALA A 132 -27.64 15.68 1.75
N TRP A 133 -28.90 15.24 1.74
CA TRP A 133 -29.28 13.91 2.25
C TRP A 133 -29.70 13.01 1.09
N TYR A 134 -29.26 11.76 1.16
CA TYR A 134 -29.54 10.74 0.16
C TYR A 134 -30.09 9.50 0.84
N LYS A 135 -31.02 8.82 0.16
CA LYS A 135 -31.51 7.51 0.61
C LYS A 135 -30.46 6.46 0.32
N VAL A 136 -30.28 5.55 1.26
CA VAL A 136 -29.52 4.31 1.07
C VAL A 136 -30.33 3.40 0.15
N ASN A 137 -29.74 3.04 -1.00
CA ASN A 137 -30.38 2.11 -1.93
C ASN A 137 -30.35 0.69 -1.36
N PRO A 138 -31.36 -0.16 -1.65
CA PRO A 138 -31.28 -1.59 -1.39
C PRO A 138 -30.06 -2.20 -2.09
N THR A 139 -29.40 -3.14 -1.43
CA THR A 139 -28.21 -3.83 -1.95
C THR A 139 -28.51 -5.31 -2.19
N TYR A 140 -27.82 -5.89 -3.18
CA TYR A 140 -27.83 -7.33 -3.46
C TYR A 140 -26.42 -7.88 -3.23
N PRO A 141 -26.05 -8.20 -1.98
CA PRO A 141 -24.67 -8.40 -1.61
C PRO A 141 -24.01 -9.54 -2.40
N THR A 142 -22.78 -9.31 -2.84
CA THR A 142 -21.90 -10.40 -3.25
C THR A 142 -21.14 -10.93 -2.05
N SER A 143 -20.73 -12.19 -2.07
CA SER A 143 -20.02 -12.82 -0.96
C SER A 143 -18.68 -13.37 -1.41
N TRP A 144 -17.66 -13.13 -0.59
CA TRP A 144 -16.32 -13.69 -0.75
C TRP A 144 -15.88 -14.36 0.54
N GLN A 145 -15.05 -15.38 0.40
CA GLN A 145 -14.48 -16.09 1.52
C GLN A 145 -12.97 -15.89 1.57
N VAL A 146 -12.44 -15.76 2.78
CA VAL A 146 -11.01 -15.80 3.09
C VAL A 146 -10.77 -16.93 4.07
N HIS A 147 -9.72 -17.71 3.86
CA HIS A 147 -9.41 -18.89 4.66
C HIS A 147 -8.05 -18.75 5.36
N PRO A 148 -7.85 -19.41 6.50
CA PRO A 148 -6.52 -19.57 7.08
C PRO A 148 -5.55 -20.24 6.09
N ASN A 149 -4.29 -19.80 6.12
CA ASN A 149 -3.21 -20.30 5.27
C ASN A 149 -3.57 -20.30 3.77
N SER A 150 -4.18 -19.21 3.32
CA SER A 150 -4.60 -19.07 1.93
C SER A 150 -4.19 -17.73 1.32
N THR A 151 -4.22 -17.67 -0.01
CA THR A 151 -3.94 -16.45 -0.78
C THR A 151 -4.83 -15.30 -0.31
N PRO A 152 -4.26 -14.13 0.05
CA PRO A 152 -5.04 -12.94 0.37
C PRO A 152 -5.98 -12.53 -0.76
N LEU A 153 -7.13 -11.98 -0.41
CA LEU A 153 -8.10 -11.43 -1.35
C LEU A 153 -7.88 -9.93 -1.51
N THR A 154 -7.70 -9.46 -2.75
CA THR A 154 -7.74 -8.03 -3.06
C THR A 154 -9.03 -7.70 -3.79
N LEU A 155 -9.74 -6.69 -3.31
CA LEU A 155 -10.92 -6.11 -3.95
C LEU A 155 -10.71 -4.61 -4.19
N PHE A 156 -11.43 -4.05 -5.15
CA PHE A 156 -11.35 -2.67 -5.60
C PHE A 156 -12.70 -1.95 -5.45
N ALA A 157 -12.72 -0.62 -5.59
CA ALA A 157 -13.91 0.21 -5.35
C ALA A 157 -15.21 -0.35 -5.96
N GLY A 158 -15.14 -0.81 -7.22
CA GLY A 158 -16.30 -1.32 -7.94
C GLY A 158 -16.87 -2.62 -7.39
N ASP A 159 -16.06 -3.40 -6.69
CA ASP A 159 -16.53 -4.60 -6.00
C ASP A 159 -17.47 -4.22 -4.83
N PHE A 160 -17.50 -2.96 -4.39
CA PHE A 160 -18.32 -2.52 -3.25
C PHE A 160 -19.60 -1.80 -3.65
N ASP A 161 -19.84 -1.55 -4.95
CA ASP A 161 -20.99 -0.78 -5.45
C ASP A 161 -22.34 -1.44 -5.10
N ASN A 162 -22.38 -2.77 -5.02
CA ASN A 162 -23.58 -3.54 -4.68
C ASN A 162 -23.50 -4.22 -3.31
N SER A 163 -22.67 -3.68 -2.41
CA SER A 163 -22.28 -4.30 -1.14
C SER A 163 -21.57 -5.64 -1.30
N THR A 164 -20.53 -5.83 -0.49
CA THR A 164 -19.72 -7.04 -0.51
C THR A 164 -19.50 -7.53 0.90
N VAL A 165 -19.93 -8.77 1.13
CA VAL A 165 -19.79 -9.50 2.38
C VAL A 165 -18.55 -10.36 2.31
N ILE A 166 -17.68 -10.23 3.29
CA ILE A 166 -16.49 -11.05 3.46
C ILE A 166 -16.75 -11.99 4.63
N GLU A 167 -16.60 -13.29 4.40
CA GLU A 167 -16.64 -14.32 5.44
C GLU A 167 -15.25 -14.90 5.67
N ALA A 168 -14.86 -15.01 6.94
CA ALA A 168 -13.64 -15.68 7.39
C ALA A 168 -14.00 -16.92 8.22
N GLU A 169 -13.03 -17.80 8.50
CA GLU A 169 -13.22 -18.88 9.46
C GLU A 169 -13.03 -18.38 10.90
N THR A 170 -12.14 -17.39 11.09
CA THR A 170 -11.94 -16.73 12.39
C THR A 170 -12.56 -15.34 12.42
N ARG A 171 -11.82 -14.33 11.96
CA ARG A 171 -12.22 -12.92 11.84
C ARG A 171 -11.63 -12.38 10.54
N VAL A 172 -12.25 -11.35 9.98
CA VAL A 172 -11.75 -10.67 8.80
C VAL A 172 -10.71 -9.64 9.22
N ASN A 173 -9.49 -9.75 8.68
CA ASN A 173 -8.51 -8.67 8.70
C ASN A 173 -8.62 -7.86 7.41
N LEU A 174 -8.96 -6.58 7.54
CA LEU A 174 -9.05 -5.61 6.46
C LEU A 174 -7.84 -4.69 6.50
N LEU A 175 -7.10 -4.58 5.39
CA LEU A 175 -6.13 -3.51 5.15
C LEU A 175 -6.64 -2.56 4.07
N ALA A 176 -6.62 -1.25 4.34
CA ALA A 176 -6.96 -0.24 3.35
C ALA A 176 -5.70 0.27 2.63
N LEU A 177 -5.71 0.27 1.30
CA LEU A 177 -4.67 0.90 0.49
C LEU A 177 -5.09 2.32 0.07
N PRO A 178 -4.13 3.25 -0.07
CA PRO A 178 -4.41 4.55 -0.66
C PRO A 178 -4.77 4.42 -2.15
N SER A 179 -5.32 5.49 -2.71
CA SER A 179 -5.62 5.60 -4.14
C SER A 179 -4.36 5.36 -4.99
N THR A 180 -4.52 4.59 -6.08
CA THR A 180 -3.44 4.33 -7.04
C THR A 180 -3.35 5.37 -8.18
N LEU A 181 -4.25 6.37 -8.22
CA LEU A 181 -4.22 7.42 -9.24
C LEU A 181 -3.28 8.57 -8.88
N SER A 182 -2.53 9.02 -9.89
CA SER A 182 -1.31 9.83 -9.76
C SER A 182 -1.48 11.36 -9.81
N ILE A 183 -2.66 11.89 -10.15
CA ILE A 183 -2.77 13.32 -10.49
C ILE A 183 -3.22 14.21 -9.33
N THR A 184 -3.89 13.66 -8.32
CA THR A 184 -4.40 14.36 -7.13
C THR A 184 -4.54 13.41 -5.94
N ASP A 185 -4.50 13.92 -4.70
CA ASP A 185 -4.85 13.11 -3.53
C ASP A 185 -6.34 12.75 -3.58
N LEU A 186 -6.64 11.49 -3.91
CA LEU A 186 -8.00 10.97 -3.95
C LEU A 186 -8.36 10.16 -2.70
N ASN A 187 -7.49 10.09 -1.69
CA ASN A 187 -7.80 9.38 -0.46
C ASN A 187 -9.08 9.89 0.24
N PRO A 188 -9.49 11.18 0.16
CA PRO A 188 -10.79 11.62 0.65
C PRO A 188 -11.98 10.83 0.11
N TYR A 189 -11.91 10.30 -1.12
CA TYR A 189 -13.00 9.51 -1.73
C TYR A 189 -13.16 8.12 -1.11
N LEU A 190 -12.18 7.63 -0.35
CA LEU A 190 -12.32 6.40 0.45
C LEU A 190 -13.45 6.51 1.48
N ARG A 191 -13.88 7.74 1.82
CA ARG A 191 -15.03 7.98 2.70
C ARG A 191 -16.34 7.48 2.10
N ASN A 192 -16.42 7.24 0.79
CA ASN A 192 -17.62 6.70 0.13
C ASN A 192 -17.89 5.24 0.52
N THR A 193 -16.85 4.44 0.73
CA THR A 193 -16.98 3.03 1.08
C THR A 193 -17.06 2.88 2.60
N GLN A 194 -18.26 2.56 3.08
CA GLN A 194 -18.53 2.29 4.49
C GLN A 194 -18.13 0.86 4.87
N VAL A 195 -17.81 0.67 6.14
CA VAL A 195 -17.39 -0.59 6.75
C VAL A 195 -18.41 -0.93 7.85
N PHE A 196 -18.98 -2.12 7.75
CA PHE A 196 -19.92 -2.67 8.73
C PHE A 196 -19.35 -3.98 9.30
N ASP A 197 -19.32 -4.07 10.63
CA ASP A 197 -18.87 -5.27 11.33
C ASP A 197 -20.03 -6.25 11.45
N GLY A 198 -20.12 -7.18 10.49
CA GLY A 198 -21.19 -8.16 10.35
C GLY A 198 -21.56 -8.46 8.89
N PRO A 199 -22.60 -9.30 8.67
CA PRO A 199 -22.92 -9.88 7.37
C PRO A 199 -23.81 -9.00 6.48
N SER A 200 -24.08 -7.75 6.86
CA SER A 200 -24.90 -6.83 6.05
C SER A 200 -24.67 -5.36 6.39
N ILE A 201 -25.19 -4.47 5.56
CA ILE A 201 -25.25 -3.01 5.80
C ILE A 201 -26.15 -2.60 6.98
N ASN A 202 -26.90 -3.54 7.57
CA ASN A 202 -27.67 -3.32 8.80
C ASN A 202 -26.87 -3.69 10.07
N SER A 203 -25.67 -4.22 9.91
CA SER A 203 -24.77 -4.53 11.04
C SER A 203 -24.18 -3.24 11.62
N THR A 204 -23.39 -3.35 12.68
CA THR A 204 -22.77 -2.19 13.32
C THR A 204 -21.86 -1.46 12.31
N HIS A 205 -22.20 -0.21 12.00
CA HIS A 205 -21.33 0.68 11.23
C HIS A 205 -20.12 1.07 12.07
N VAL A 206 -18.91 0.82 11.56
CA VAL A 206 -17.65 1.03 12.30
C VAL A 206 -16.75 2.08 11.66
N GLY A 207 -17.21 2.71 10.57
CA GLY A 207 -16.51 3.79 9.89
C GLY A 207 -16.39 3.54 8.39
N ASN A 208 -15.43 4.19 7.75
CA ASN A 208 -15.18 4.09 6.31
C ASN A 208 -13.71 3.76 6.00
N LEU A 209 -13.41 3.41 4.74
CA LEU A 209 -12.05 3.03 4.34
C LEU A 209 -11.02 4.16 4.55
N HIS A 210 -11.42 5.43 4.51
CA HIS A 210 -10.50 6.55 4.80
C HIS A 210 -10.06 6.51 6.26
N GLN A 211 -10.97 6.24 7.18
CA GLN A 211 -10.65 6.12 8.60
C GLN A 211 -9.79 4.89 8.87
N VAL A 212 -10.07 3.76 8.21
CA VAL A 212 -9.19 2.58 8.28
C VAL A 212 -7.77 2.96 7.84
N LEU A 213 -7.63 3.67 6.71
CA LEU A 213 -6.34 4.15 6.21
C LEU A 213 -5.63 5.06 7.22
N ARG A 214 -6.35 5.97 7.89
CA ARG A 214 -5.78 6.91 8.87
C ARG A 214 -5.47 6.27 10.23
N ASN A 215 -6.20 5.24 10.63
CA ASN A 215 -6.05 4.52 11.91
C ASN A 215 -5.07 3.34 11.81
N GLY A 216 -3.93 3.53 11.15
CA GLY A 216 -2.92 2.48 11.01
C GLY A 216 -3.22 1.46 9.91
N GLN A 217 -4.12 1.81 8.97
CA GLN A 217 -4.38 1.07 7.73
C GLN A 217 -4.99 -0.32 7.91
N ARG A 218 -5.50 -0.64 9.10
CA ARG A 218 -6.03 -1.97 9.44
C ARG A 218 -7.30 -1.88 10.28
N TYR A 219 -8.24 -2.77 9.98
CA TYR A 219 -9.41 -3.07 10.82
C TYR A 219 -9.55 -4.58 10.98
N ILE A 220 -10.00 -5.04 12.15
CA ILE A 220 -10.23 -6.45 12.45
C ILE A 220 -11.69 -6.54 12.90
N SER A 221 -12.49 -7.35 12.22
CA SER A 221 -13.89 -7.56 12.62
C SER A 221 -13.97 -8.20 14.00
N THR A 222 -15.10 -8.02 14.70
CA THR A 222 -15.35 -8.69 15.98
C THR A 222 -15.72 -10.16 15.79
N GLY A 223 -16.43 -10.47 14.72
CA GLY A 223 -16.82 -11.83 14.33
C GLY A 223 -16.26 -12.24 12.98
N LYS A 224 -16.86 -13.28 12.39
CA LYS A 224 -16.42 -13.88 11.13
C LYS A 224 -16.84 -13.13 9.85
N TYR A 225 -17.63 -12.07 9.98
CA TYR A 225 -18.17 -11.32 8.84
C TYR A 225 -17.75 -9.86 8.87
N LEU A 226 -17.51 -9.31 7.69
CA LEU A 226 -17.33 -7.88 7.45
C LEU A 226 -18.06 -7.50 6.17
N THR A 227 -18.75 -6.38 6.15
CA THR A 227 -19.42 -5.88 4.94
C THR A 227 -18.85 -4.54 4.51
N LEU A 228 -18.50 -4.43 3.24
CA LEU A 228 -18.04 -3.20 2.59
C LEU A 228 -19.11 -2.71 1.61
N TRP A 229 -19.40 -1.42 1.61
CA TRP A 229 -20.41 -0.87 0.70
C TRP A 229 -20.10 0.58 0.30
N SER A 230 -20.06 0.83 -1.01
CA SER A 230 -19.95 2.17 -1.59
C SER A 230 -21.34 2.83 -1.69
N LEU A 231 -21.53 3.94 -0.98
CA LEU A 231 -22.82 4.64 -0.92
C LEU A 231 -23.27 5.17 -2.28
N ILE A 232 -22.32 5.62 -3.08
CA ILE A 232 -22.52 6.03 -4.47
C ILE A 232 -21.68 5.11 -5.36
N ALA A 233 -22.33 4.51 -6.35
CA ALA A 233 -21.70 3.65 -7.34
C ALA A 233 -20.90 4.44 -8.38
N GLY A 234 -19.95 3.80 -9.06
CA GLY A 234 -19.21 4.41 -10.16
C GLY A 234 -17.97 5.23 -9.73
N TYR A 235 -17.56 5.14 -8.47
CA TYR A 235 -16.27 5.65 -8.00
C TYR A 235 -15.09 4.70 -8.33
N ASN A 236 -15.31 3.71 -9.19
CA ASN A 236 -14.36 2.63 -9.54
C ASN A 236 -13.05 3.16 -10.07
N ASN A 237 -13.09 4.30 -10.77
CA ASN A 237 -11.91 4.94 -11.33
C ASN A 237 -10.97 5.52 -10.27
N VAL A 238 -11.39 5.67 -9.00
CA VAL A 238 -10.54 6.22 -7.92
C VAL A 238 -9.38 5.29 -7.58
N GLY A 239 -9.45 3.99 -7.93
CA GLY A 239 -8.33 3.07 -7.74
C GLY A 239 -8.07 2.70 -6.27
N ASN A 240 -9.07 2.84 -5.40
CA ASN A 240 -8.97 2.30 -4.05
C ASN A 240 -9.08 0.79 -4.04
N SER A 241 -8.28 0.17 -3.16
CA SER A 241 -8.24 -1.27 -2.97
C SER A 241 -8.08 -1.64 -1.51
N VAL A 242 -8.43 -2.87 -1.20
CA VAL A 242 -8.28 -3.46 0.13
C VAL A 242 -7.58 -4.81 0.01
N ILE A 243 -6.82 -5.19 1.04
CA ILE A 243 -6.35 -6.57 1.21
C ILE A 243 -7.16 -7.18 2.35
N LEU A 244 -7.78 -8.32 2.09
CA LEU A 244 -8.63 -9.07 2.99
C LEU A 244 -8.00 -10.43 3.24
N GLN A 245 -7.91 -10.80 4.52
CA GLN A 245 -7.30 -12.04 4.97
C GLN A 245 -8.09 -12.60 6.15
N ASP A 246 -7.99 -13.91 6.37
CA ASP A 246 -8.38 -14.47 7.66
C ASP A 246 -7.40 -13.96 8.73
N TYR A 247 -7.91 -13.50 9.86
CA TYR A 247 -7.11 -12.97 10.95
C TYR A 247 -6.11 -13.99 11.51
N PHE A 248 -6.39 -15.30 11.36
CA PHE A 248 -5.49 -16.38 11.78
C PHE A 248 -4.06 -16.20 11.26
N ASP A 249 -3.91 -15.72 10.02
CA ASP A 249 -2.62 -15.60 9.31
C ASP A 249 -1.79 -14.41 9.77
N VAL A 250 -2.42 -13.45 10.46
CA VAL A 250 -1.82 -12.15 10.79
C VAL A 250 -1.95 -11.78 12.27
N LYS A 251 -2.47 -12.72 13.08
CA LYS A 251 -2.74 -12.54 14.52
C LYS A 251 -1.47 -12.30 15.34
N ASP A 252 -0.36 -12.89 14.92
CA ASP A 252 0.91 -12.85 15.65
C ASP A 252 1.71 -11.57 15.36
N PHE A 253 1.27 -10.76 14.39
CA PHE A 253 1.89 -9.48 14.08
C PHE A 253 1.34 -8.39 14.99
N LYS A 254 2.23 -7.79 15.79
CA LYS A 254 1.91 -6.63 16.62
C LYS A 254 1.57 -5.41 15.77
N THR A 255 2.35 -5.21 14.69
CA THR A 255 2.07 -4.19 13.68
C THR A 255 2.00 -4.87 12.32
N TYR A 256 0.96 -4.56 11.55
CA TYR A 256 0.76 -5.11 10.21
C TYR A 256 0.11 -4.06 9.33
N LYS A 257 0.74 -3.74 8.20
CA LYS A 257 0.29 -2.67 7.30
C LYS A 257 0.49 -3.01 5.83
N PRO A 258 -0.29 -2.42 4.92
CA PRO A 258 -0.03 -2.54 3.50
C PRO A 258 1.15 -1.63 3.08
N ILE A 259 1.86 -2.05 2.05
CA ILE A 259 2.91 -1.28 1.39
C ILE A 259 2.30 -0.59 0.17
N SER A 260 2.34 0.73 0.16
CA SER A 260 1.89 1.55 -0.97
C SER A 260 3.08 2.09 -1.74
N CYS A 261 3.62 1.28 -2.66
CA CYS A 261 4.66 1.70 -3.60
C CYS A 261 4.11 1.63 -5.03
N ILE A 262 3.64 2.77 -5.54
CA ILE A 262 2.91 2.87 -6.82
C ILE A 262 3.71 3.56 -7.93
N PHE A 263 4.83 4.21 -7.61
CA PHE A 263 5.64 4.96 -8.58
C PHE A 263 6.97 4.28 -8.86
N ASP A 264 7.32 4.18 -10.14
CA ASP A 264 8.59 3.66 -10.64
C ASP A 264 9.73 4.68 -10.57
N PHE A 265 9.38 5.98 -10.53
CA PHE A 265 10.36 7.05 -10.49
C PHE A 265 10.93 7.33 -9.08
N ILE A 266 10.24 6.92 -8.02
CA ILE A 266 10.59 7.20 -6.62
C ILE A 266 11.10 5.92 -5.93
N VAL A 267 12.12 6.07 -5.07
CA VAL A 267 12.50 5.00 -4.13
C VAL A 267 11.46 4.95 -3.02
N CYS A 268 10.84 3.79 -2.84
CA CYS A 268 9.84 3.57 -1.82
C CYS A 268 10.48 2.93 -0.59
N ASP A 269 10.66 3.71 0.47
CA ASP A 269 11.21 3.23 1.74
C ASP A 269 10.08 2.78 2.67
N VAL A 270 10.15 1.52 3.11
CA VAL A 270 9.19 0.93 4.04
C VAL A 270 9.88 0.67 5.36
N SER A 271 9.48 1.42 6.39
CA SER A 271 9.95 1.21 7.76
C SER A 271 9.06 0.20 8.49
N LEU A 272 9.70 -0.77 9.15
CA LEU A 272 9.12 -1.77 10.03
C LEU A 272 9.65 -1.50 11.45
N ASP A 273 8.76 -1.55 12.44
CA ASP A 273 9.09 -1.33 13.84
C ASP A 273 8.55 -2.48 14.69
N ALA A 274 9.45 -3.38 15.05
CA ALA A 274 9.20 -4.58 15.82
C ALA A 274 9.65 -4.46 17.30
N ARG A 275 9.92 -3.25 17.81
CA ARG A 275 10.34 -3.02 19.21
C ARG A 275 9.28 -3.43 20.24
N GLN A 276 8.02 -3.51 19.83
CA GLN A 276 6.89 -3.91 20.68
C GLN A 276 6.37 -5.33 20.37
N GLY A 277 7.07 -6.08 19.53
CA GLY A 277 6.65 -7.38 19.00
C GLY A 277 6.74 -7.41 17.48
N THR A 278 6.63 -8.59 16.88
CA THR A 278 6.84 -8.82 15.44
C THR A 278 6.05 -7.83 14.57
N ALA A 279 6.75 -7.21 13.61
CA ALA A 279 6.19 -6.26 12.66
C ALA A 279 6.16 -6.87 11.27
N ALA A 280 5.10 -6.62 10.51
CA ALA A 280 5.01 -7.07 9.14
C ALA A 280 4.43 -6.00 8.21
N ALA A 281 4.81 -6.06 6.94
CA ALA A 281 4.23 -5.22 5.91
C ALA A 281 4.05 -6.02 4.61
N ILE A 282 2.84 -5.97 4.04
CA ILE A 282 2.47 -6.72 2.84
C ILE A 282 2.36 -5.79 1.65
N ARG A 283 3.00 -6.15 0.54
CA ARG A 283 2.84 -5.47 -0.74
C ARG A 283 1.91 -6.27 -1.62
N TYR A 284 0.91 -5.63 -2.20
CA TYR A 284 0.11 -6.15 -3.29
C TYR A 284 0.46 -5.45 -4.60
N ASN A 285 0.94 -6.20 -5.60
CA ASN A 285 1.00 -5.77 -6.99
C ASN A 285 1.28 -7.00 -7.87
N PRO A 286 0.52 -7.25 -8.96
CA PRO A 286 0.81 -8.35 -9.87
C PRO A 286 2.16 -8.21 -10.59
N SER A 287 2.73 -7.00 -10.64
CA SER A 287 4.04 -6.74 -11.24
C SER A 287 5.18 -6.95 -10.26
N TYR A 288 6.30 -7.44 -10.79
CA TYR A 288 7.55 -7.57 -10.07
C TYR A 288 8.07 -6.23 -9.54
N PHE A 289 8.96 -6.30 -8.57
CA PHE A 289 9.69 -5.14 -8.05
C PHE A 289 11.06 -5.58 -7.54
N PHE A 290 11.87 -4.61 -7.12
CA PHE A 290 13.20 -4.85 -6.60
C PHE A 290 13.32 -4.25 -5.20
N VAL A 291 13.88 -5.03 -4.28
CA VAL A 291 14.47 -4.50 -3.05
C VAL A 291 15.89 -4.10 -3.38
N ARG A 292 16.17 -2.79 -3.34
CA ARG A 292 17.50 -2.24 -3.63
C ARG A 292 18.43 -2.36 -2.44
N ASP A 293 17.92 -2.07 -1.24
CA ASP A 293 18.70 -2.08 -0.01
C ASP A 293 17.83 -2.39 1.21
N ILE A 294 18.47 -2.88 2.27
CA ILE A 294 17.84 -3.15 3.56
C ILE A 294 18.77 -2.64 4.67
N SER A 295 18.30 -1.63 5.38
CA SER A 295 18.98 -1.06 6.55
C SER A 295 18.38 -1.60 7.83
N MET A 296 19.19 -2.27 8.66
CA MET A 296 18.79 -2.84 9.95
C MET A 296 20.03 -3.12 10.82
N PRO A 297 19.88 -3.12 12.16
CA PRO A 297 20.94 -3.51 13.09
C PRO A 297 21.22 -5.02 13.06
N ASP A 298 22.36 -5.42 13.64
CA ASP A 298 22.84 -6.81 13.65
C ASP A 298 21.97 -7.79 14.44
N THR A 299 21.13 -7.27 15.32
CA THR A 299 20.16 -8.03 16.12
C THR A 299 19.02 -8.57 15.27
N ASN A 300 18.73 -7.99 14.11
CA ASN A 300 17.48 -8.23 13.40
C ASN A 300 17.54 -9.37 12.39
N LYS A 301 16.39 -10.00 12.20
CA LYS A 301 16.10 -10.87 11.06
C LYS A 301 14.85 -10.38 10.34
N LEU A 302 15.01 -10.05 9.06
CA LEU A 302 13.92 -9.71 8.16
C LEU A 302 13.64 -10.89 7.23
N SER A 303 12.54 -11.59 7.47
CA SER A 303 12.08 -12.69 6.62
C SER A 303 11.13 -12.18 5.54
N VAL A 304 11.25 -12.69 4.32
CA VAL A 304 10.39 -12.32 3.18
C VAL A 304 9.63 -13.54 2.69
N TYR A 305 8.32 -13.39 2.56
CA TYR A 305 7.39 -14.44 2.15
C TYR A 305 6.65 -14.04 0.87
N THR A 306 6.32 -15.03 0.05
CA THR A 306 5.40 -14.87 -1.08
C THR A 306 4.00 -15.33 -0.70
N ASP A 307 2.97 -14.71 -1.24
CA ASP A 307 1.57 -15.02 -0.93
C ASP A 307 1.21 -14.81 0.55
N PHE A 308 1.21 -15.87 1.37
CA PHE A 308 0.91 -15.83 2.81
C PHE A 308 2.08 -16.35 3.65
N VAL A 309 2.09 -16.02 4.96
CA VAL A 309 3.25 -16.21 5.82
C VAL A 309 3.31 -17.61 6.41
N THR A 310 4.02 -18.52 5.73
CA THR A 310 4.39 -19.86 6.22
C THR A 310 5.80 -20.24 5.77
N ASP A 311 6.42 -21.22 6.42
CA ASP A 311 7.77 -21.68 6.05
C ASP A 311 7.88 -22.13 4.58
N ALA A 312 6.83 -22.77 4.04
CA ALA A 312 6.78 -23.22 2.64
C ALA A 312 6.76 -22.05 1.63
N HIS A 313 6.36 -20.87 2.09
CA HIS A 313 6.23 -19.65 1.29
C HIS A 313 7.35 -18.65 1.53
N ARG A 314 8.34 -19.00 2.37
CA ARG A 314 9.50 -18.14 2.64
C ARG A 314 10.43 -18.11 1.45
N LEU A 315 10.76 -16.91 0.98
CA LEU A 315 11.71 -16.66 -0.10
C LEU A 315 13.13 -16.46 0.42
N SER A 316 13.29 -15.69 1.51
CA SER A 316 14.61 -15.36 2.04
C SER A 316 14.55 -14.88 3.49
N ASP A 317 15.69 -15.01 4.17
CA ASP A 317 15.98 -14.40 5.45
C ASP A 317 17.15 -13.43 5.29
N TYR A 318 16.93 -12.17 5.64
CA TYR A 318 17.96 -11.15 5.66
C TYR A 318 18.43 -10.86 7.09
N THR A 319 19.73 -10.70 7.24
CA THR A 319 20.43 -10.20 8.43
C THR A 319 21.32 -9.04 7.97
N SER A 320 21.83 -8.23 8.90
CA SER A 320 22.71 -7.10 8.57
C SER A 320 23.97 -7.50 7.77
N SER A 321 24.44 -8.74 7.94
CA SER A 321 25.61 -9.26 7.28
C SER A 321 25.32 -9.69 5.84
N ASN A 322 24.21 -10.40 5.61
CA ASN A 322 23.88 -10.92 4.30
C ASN A 322 23.10 -9.92 3.43
N SER A 323 22.45 -8.90 3.99
CA SER A 323 21.63 -7.96 3.20
C SER A 323 22.49 -7.26 2.15
N LYS A 324 23.72 -6.88 2.51
CA LYS A 324 24.70 -6.22 1.63
C LYS A 324 25.12 -7.06 0.42
N THR A 325 25.10 -8.38 0.54
CA THR A 325 25.43 -9.30 -0.56
C THR A 325 24.19 -9.82 -1.28
N ASN A 326 23.04 -9.82 -0.60
CA ASN A 326 21.79 -10.43 -1.06
C ASN A 326 20.81 -9.42 -1.68
N THR A 327 21.08 -8.12 -1.60
CA THR A 327 20.46 -7.08 -2.42
C THR A 327 21.39 -6.62 -3.56
N PRO A 328 20.86 -6.06 -4.66
CA PRO A 328 19.43 -5.89 -4.97
C PRO A 328 18.73 -7.22 -5.27
N GLN A 329 17.49 -7.43 -4.85
CA GLN A 329 16.74 -8.67 -5.10
C GLN A 329 15.42 -8.39 -5.84
N LYS A 330 15.19 -9.10 -6.95
CA LYS A 330 13.91 -9.10 -7.67
C LYS A 330 12.91 -10.03 -6.99
N PHE A 331 11.68 -9.56 -6.82
CA PHE A 331 10.55 -10.34 -6.32
C PHE A 331 9.43 -10.33 -7.36
N ASN A 332 8.95 -11.53 -7.71
CA ASN A 332 7.93 -11.71 -8.77
C ASN A 332 6.52 -12.02 -8.24
N GLY A 333 6.36 -12.23 -6.93
CA GLY A 333 5.08 -12.58 -6.31
C GLY A 333 4.07 -11.45 -6.29
N LYS A 334 2.79 -11.80 -6.48
CA LYS A 334 1.64 -10.88 -6.37
C LYS A 334 1.51 -10.25 -4.99
N TYR A 335 1.69 -11.08 -3.96
CA TYR A 335 1.82 -10.62 -2.58
C TYR A 335 3.21 -10.95 -2.08
N ILE A 336 3.89 -9.95 -1.52
CA ILE A 336 5.16 -10.13 -0.82
C ILE A 336 5.04 -9.52 0.56
N THR A 337 5.29 -10.33 1.59
CA THR A 337 5.21 -9.90 2.99
C THR A 337 6.60 -9.89 3.61
N PHE A 338 6.98 -8.73 4.12
CA PHE A 338 8.19 -8.53 4.91
C PHE A 338 7.84 -8.69 6.39
N VAL A 339 8.57 -9.53 7.12
CA VAL A 339 8.34 -9.81 8.55
C VAL A 339 9.64 -9.55 9.30
N LEU A 340 9.60 -8.59 10.22
CA LEU A 340 10.70 -8.20 11.10
C LEU A 340 10.45 -8.76 12.51
N ASN A 341 11.41 -9.51 13.03
CA ASN A 341 11.28 -10.15 14.34
C ASN A 341 11.49 -9.21 15.53
N GLN A 342 12.43 -8.26 15.45
CA GLN A 342 12.77 -7.31 16.52
C GLN A 342 13.38 -6.00 15.99
N ASP A 343 13.57 -5.03 16.89
CA ASP A 343 14.04 -3.66 16.62
C ASP A 343 13.37 -2.97 15.41
N GLN A 344 14.14 -2.32 14.55
CA GLN A 344 13.64 -1.56 13.40
C GLN A 344 14.41 -1.90 12.13
N ALA A 345 13.73 -1.85 10.98
CA ALA A 345 14.36 -2.02 9.68
C ALA A 345 13.69 -1.09 8.65
N THR A 346 14.47 -0.66 7.66
CA THR A 346 13.98 0.06 6.48
C THR A 346 14.31 -0.75 5.24
N VAL A 347 13.28 -1.07 4.44
CA VAL A 347 13.41 -1.76 3.16
C VAL A 347 13.22 -0.75 2.04
N SER A 348 14.24 -0.54 1.22
CA SER A 348 14.20 0.37 0.09
C SER A 348 13.82 -0.36 -1.19
N MET A 349 12.69 0.02 -1.80
CA MET A 349 12.12 -0.65 -2.97
C MET A 349 12.10 0.27 -4.19
N VAL A 350 12.26 -0.31 -5.38
CA VAL A 350 12.10 0.37 -6.67
C VAL A 350 11.41 -0.55 -7.67
N LEU A 351 10.70 0.01 -8.65
CA LEU A 351 10.04 -0.78 -9.71
C LEU A 351 10.93 -0.93 -10.96
N ASP A 352 11.95 -0.08 -11.11
CA ASP A 352 12.87 -0.10 -12.24
C ASP A 352 14.15 -0.92 -11.92
N GLY A 353 14.45 -1.89 -12.79
CA GLY A 353 15.59 -2.79 -12.62
C GLY A 353 16.95 -2.13 -12.81
N THR A 354 17.02 -1.04 -13.58
CA THR A 354 18.25 -0.25 -13.79
C THR A 354 18.59 0.53 -12.52
N LYS A 355 17.60 1.19 -11.91
CA LYS A 355 17.74 1.88 -10.61
C LYS A 355 18.06 0.92 -9.47
N ALA A 356 17.58 -0.32 -9.55
CA ALA A 356 17.94 -1.37 -8.62
C ALA A 356 19.38 -1.89 -8.83
N ALA A 357 19.95 -1.71 -10.02
CA ALA A 357 21.15 -2.42 -10.48
C ALA A 357 21.01 -3.96 -10.47
N TRP A 358 19.80 -4.48 -10.71
CA TRP A 358 19.48 -5.91 -10.61
C TRP A 358 20.34 -6.80 -11.54
N SER A 359 20.49 -6.39 -12.80
CA SER A 359 21.20 -7.18 -13.81
C SER A 359 22.73 -7.18 -13.65
N SER A 360 23.26 -6.53 -12.61
CA SER A 360 24.69 -6.38 -12.35
C SER A 360 25.10 -7.12 -11.08
N ALA A 361 26.13 -7.95 -11.17
CA ALA A 361 26.74 -8.64 -10.04
C ALA A 361 28.14 -8.10 -9.72
N VAL A 362 28.42 -7.93 -8.43
CA VAL A 362 29.74 -7.65 -7.88
C VAL A 362 30.26 -8.88 -7.12
N ASP A 363 31.53 -8.85 -6.70
CA ASP A 363 32.12 -9.92 -5.90
C ASP A 363 31.27 -10.25 -4.66
N SER A 364 31.09 -11.53 -4.38
CA SER A 364 30.28 -12.08 -3.27
C SER A 364 28.78 -11.86 -3.39
N ARG A 365 28.27 -11.37 -4.53
CA ARG A 365 26.81 -11.24 -4.77
C ARG A 365 26.15 -12.61 -4.63
N ARG A 366 25.00 -12.65 -3.96
CA ARG A 366 24.12 -13.83 -3.81
C ARG A 366 22.68 -13.43 -4.08
N GLY A 367 21.85 -14.32 -4.59
CA GLY A 367 20.44 -14.01 -4.75
C GLY A 367 19.67 -15.20 -5.28
N PHE A 368 18.48 -14.95 -5.79
CA PHE A 368 17.67 -16.00 -6.40
C PHE A 368 16.80 -15.49 -7.56
N PHE A 369 16.39 -16.42 -8.42
CA PHE A 369 15.32 -16.26 -9.38
C PHE A 369 14.11 -17.07 -8.92
N THR A 370 12.91 -16.52 -9.05
CA THR A 370 11.67 -17.17 -8.64
C THR A 370 10.59 -17.00 -9.70
N SER A 371 9.74 -18.01 -9.88
CA SER A 371 8.52 -17.86 -10.69
C SER A 371 7.54 -16.84 -10.08
N PRO A 372 6.67 -16.21 -10.88
CA PRO A 372 5.67 -15.24 -10.39
C PRO A 372 4.68 -15.79 -9.35
N ASN A 373 4.34 -17.08 -9.43
CA ASN A 373 3.45 -17.75 -8.49
C ASN A 373 4.19 -18.86 -7.71
N TYR A 374 5.47 -18.62 -7.37
CA TYR A 374 6.26 -19.57 -6.60
C TYR A 374 5.54 -20.00 -5.30
N ALA A 375 5.67 -21.28 -4.93
CA ALA A 375 4.99 -21.97 -3.83
C ALA A 375 3.46 -22.14 -4.00
N LEU A 376 2.88 -21.69 -5.12
CA LEU A 376 1.46 -21.86 -5.45
C LEU A 376 1.28 -22.80 -6.63
N ASN A 377 0.24 -23.63 -6.61
CA ASN A 377 -0.14 -24.46 -7.75
C ASN A 377 -0.73 -23.59 -8.87
N SER A 378 0.07 -23.32 -9.90
CA SER A 378 -0.33 -22.47 -11.03
C SER A 378 0.30 -22.94 -12.33
N SER A 379 -0.38 -22.69 -13.45
CA SER A 379 0.20 -22.82 -14.80
C SER A 379 0.88 -21.52 -15.27
N GLN A 380 0.70 -20.42 -14.54
CA GLN A 380 1.31 -19.11 -14.82
C GLN A 380 2.62 -18.97 -14.05
N GLN A 381 3.64 -19.73 -14.43
CA GLN A 381 4.92 -19.77 -13.72
C GLN A 381 6.12 -19.35 -14.58
N ASP A 382 5.89 -19.12 -15.87
CA ASP A 382 6.92 -18.84 -16.86
C ASP A 382 7.67 -17.55 -16.54
N TYR A 383 9.00 -17.60 -16.66
CA TYR A 383 9.84 -16.41 -16.63
C TYR A 383 11.18 -16.67 -17.32
N GLU A 384 11.82 -15.59 -17.72
CA GLU A 384 13.20 -15.56 -18.17
C GLU A 384 13.91 -14.37 -17.53
N ASP A 385 15.11 -14.58 -16.99
CA ASP A 385 15.90 -13.52 -16.39
C ASP A 385 17.41 -13.81 -16.51
N ARG A 386 18.22 -12.77 -16.32
CA ARG A 386 19.68 -12.86 -16.41
C ARG A 386 20.38 -11.87 -15.48
N ILE A 387 21.55 -12.28 -15.00
CA ILE A 387 22.46 -11.42 -14.23
C ILE A 387 23.85 -11.53 -14.82
N LYS A 388 24.52 -10.38 -14.98
CA LYS A 388 25.86 -10.27 -15.54
C LYS A 388 26.81 -9.67 -14.52
N SER A 389 28.02 -10.21 -14.42
CA SER A 389 29.11 -9.63 -13.64
C SER A 389 29.53 -8.27 -14.20
N PHE A 390 29.77 -7.31 -13.31
CA PHE A 390 30.05 -5.92 -13.66
C PHE A 390 31.38 -5.73 -14.39
N SER A 391 32.45 -6.45 -14.03
CA SER A 391 33.79 -6.12 -14.51
C SER A 391 34.67 -7.27 -15.00
N LYS A 392 34.43 -8.53 -14.58
CA LYS A 392 35.27 -9.69 -14.92
C LYS A 392 34.50 -11.02 -14.87
N VAL A 393 35.11 -12.07 -15.43
CA VAL A 393 34.73 -13.47 -15.15
C VAL A 393 34.73 -13.72 -13.64
N SER A 394 33.73 -14.44 -13.17
CA SER A 394 33.48 -14.84 -11.78
C SER A 394 33.35 -16.36 -11.71
N ASN A 395 33.57 -16.93 -10.52
CA ASN A 395 33.10 -18.27 -10.23
C ASN A 395 31.60 -18.18 -9.92
N ILE A 396 30.77 -18.61 -10.87
CA ILE A 396 29.31 -18.55 -10.76
C ILE A 396 28.81 -19.88 -10.23
N SER A 397 28.00 -19.83 -9.18
CA SER A 397 27.25 -20.98 -8.66
C SER A 397 25.75 -20.80 -8.78
N TYR A 398 25.04 -21.93 -8.83
CA TYR A 398 23.61 -21.94 -8.58
C TYR A 398 23.15 -23.26 -7.95
N THR A 399 21.98 -23.21 -7.32
CA THR A 399 21.22 -24.39 -6.89
C THR A 399 19.79 -24.26 -7.40
N VAL A 400 19.12 -25.39 -7.60
CA VAL A 400 17.75 -25.46 -8.11
C VAL A 400 16.91 -26.24 -7.12
N ASP A 401 15.76 -25.70 -6.73
CA ASP A 401 14.74 -26.50 -6.07
C ASP A 401 14.09 -27.46 -7.07
N ARG A 402 14.18 -28.76 -6.76
CA ARG A 402 13.58 -29.84 -7.54
C ARG A 402 12.05 -29.77 -7.56
N SER A 403 11.42 -29.27 -6.50
CA SER A 403 9.97 -29.38 -6.27
C SER A 403 9.12 -28.86 -7.45
N ALA A 404 9.63 -27.84 -8.14
CA ALA A 404 9.02 -27.20 -9.29
C ALA A 404 8.96 -28.07 -10.56
N ILE A 405 9.94 -28.95 -10.74
CA ILE A 405 10.15 -29.70 -11.98
C ILE A 405 9.18 -30.87 -12.03
N SER A 406 8.01 -30.64 -12.61
CA SER A 406 6.92 -31.62 -12.66
C SER A 406 6.14 -31.53 -13.98
N GLY A 407 5.49 -32.63 -14.36
CA GLY A 407 4.74 -32.71 -15.61
C GLY A 407 5.59 -32.36 -16.84
N ALA A 408 5.09 -31.43 -17.66
CA ALA A 408 5.74 -30.92 -18.87
C ALA A 408 6.67 -29.72 -18.61
N ALA A 409 6.85 -29.29 -17.36
CA ALA A 409 7.65 -28.12 -17.05
C ALA A 409 9.14 -28.37 -17.30
N THR A 410 9.83 -27.33 -17.76
CA THR A 410 11.26 -27.34 -18.08
C THR A 410 11.95 -26.13 -17.49
N LEU A 411 13.14 -26.34 -16.94
CA LEU A 411 14.00 -25.28 -16.42
C LEU A 411 15.36 -25.33 -17.12
N ASN A 412 15.73 -24.27 -17.82
CA ASN A 412 17.06 -24.08 -18.37
C ASN A 412 17.85 -23.12 -17.48
N VAL A 413 19.07 -23.52 -17.10
CA VAL A 413 20.04 -22.65 -16.45
C VAL A 413 21.36 -22.73 -17.21
N ALA A 414 21.80 -21.58 -17.73
CA ALA A 414 23.07 -21.48 -18.44
C ALA A 414 24.01 -20.46 -17.80
N ILE A 415 25.29 -20.78 -17.79
CA ILE A 415 26.38 -19.88 -17.45
C ILE A 415 27.15 -19.59 -18.74
N LEU A 416 27.37 -18.31 -19.01
CA LEU A 416 28.07 -17.84 -20.20
C LEU A 416 29.36 -17.11 -19.80
N SER A 417 30.36 -17.16 -20.67
CA SER A 417 31.55 -16.32 -20.63
C SER A 417 31.71 -15.63 -21.98
N SER A 418 31.66 -14.29 -22.00
CA SER A 418 31.76 -13.51 -23.24
C SER A 418 30.77 -13.99 -24.32
N GLN A 419 29.50 -14.19 -23.92
CA GLN A 419 28.40 -14.71 -24.74
C GLN A 419 28.51 -16.18 -25.19
N LYS A 420 29.58 -16.90 -24.81
CA LYS A 420 29.71 -18.34 -25.09
C LYS A 420 29.21 -19.14 -23.90
N VAL A 421 28.38 -20.15 -24.14
CA VAL A 421 27.92 -21.09 -23.11
C VAL A 421 29.11 -21.88 -22.59
N VAL A 422 29.35 -21.82 -21.28
CA VAL A 422 30.38 -22.62 -20.58
C VAL A 422 29.76 -23.73 -19.73
N SER A 423 28.50 -23.57 -19.34
CA SER A 423 27.68 -24.60 -18.70
C SER A 423 26.23 -24.37 -19.09
N GLU A 424 25.51 -25.44 -19.40
CA GLU A 424 24.06 -25.38 -19.65
C GLU A 424 23.43 -26.67 -19.15
N ASN A 425 22.42 -26.52 -18.29
CA ASN A 425 21.64 -27.65 -17.79
C ASN A 425 20.16 -27.42 -18.07
N ASN A 426 19.54 -28.43 -18.66
CA ASN A 426 18.11 -28.49 -18.94
C ASN A 426 17.49 -29.50 -17.98
N TYR A 427 16.72 -29.02 -17.02
CA TYR A 427 16.04 -29.85 -16.05
C TYR A 427 14.60 -30.11 -16.44
N SER A 428 14.18 -31.35 -16.26
CA SER A 428 12.84 -31.86 -16.57
C SER A 428 12.56 -33.08 -15.70
N THR A 429 11.38 -33.69 -15.85
CA THR A 429 11.03 -34.94 -15.17
C THR A 429 11.92 -36.13 -15.56
N THR A 430 12.72 -36.02 -16.62
CA THR A 430 13.73 -37.01 -17.04
C THR A 430 15.16 -36.63 -16.67
N ASN A 431 15.40 -35.41 -16.18
CA ASN A 431 16.70 -34.92 -15.75
C ASN A 431 16.55 -33.96 -14.55
N PHE A 432 16.63 -34.49 -13.33
CA PHE A 432 16.51 -33.70 -12.11
C PHE A 432 17.85 -33.06 -11.69
N PRO A 433 17.83 -31.91 -11.00
CA PRO A 433 19.03 -31.31 -10.42
C PRO A 433 19.63 -32.21 -9.34
N GLY A 434 20.94 -32.41 -9.39
CA GLY A 434 21.69 -33.29 -8.49
C GLY A 434 22.51 -32.60 -7.39
N GLY A 435 22.55 -31.26 -7.37
CA GLY A 435 23.34 -30.47 -6.41
C GLY A 435 23.71 -29.09 -6.93
N ALA A 436 24.64 -28.43 -6.25
CA ALA A 436 25.17 -27.13 -6.67
C ALA A 436 26.02 -27.27 -7.94
N VAL A 437 25.80 -26.40 -8.91
CA VAL A 437 26.58 -26.32 -10.16
C VAL A 437 27.49 -25.11 -10.09
N TRP A 438 28.71 -25.25 -10.63
CA TRP A 438 29.74 -24.22 -10.63
C TRP A 438 30.38 -24.12 -12.02
N ALA A 439 30.58 -22.89 -12.52
CA ALA A 439 31.38 -22.64 -13.70
C ALA A 439 31.99 -21.23 -13.67
N VAL A 440 33.11 -21.06 -14.36
CA VAL A 440 33.74 -19.74 -14.54
C VAL A 440 33.07 -19.03 -15.72
N GLY A 441 32.38 -17.93 -15.45
CA GLY A 441 31.64 -17.17 -16.46
C GLY A 441 31.41 -15.73 -16.04
N ASP A 442 30.76 -14.94 -16.91
CA ASP A 442 30.36 -13.57 -16.64
C ASP A 442 28.84 -13.39 -16.54
N THR A 443 28.04 -14.38 -16.93
CA THR A 443 26.59 -14.26 -16.98
C THR A 443 25.92 -15.56 -16.54
N ILE A 444 24.84 -15.45 -15.77
CA ILE A 444 23.88 -16.54 -15.54
C ILE A 444 22.54 -16.17 -16.17
N THR A 445 21.92 -17.11 -16.89
CA THR A 445 20.59 -16.98 -17.47
C THR A 445 19.71 -18.11 -16.95
N VAL A 446 18.47 -17.77 -16.58
CA VAL A 446 17.50 -18.75 -16.09
C VAL A 446 16.21 -18.58 -16.87
N LYS A 447 15.68 -19.68 -17.41
CA LYS A 447 14.40 -19.72 -18.09
C LYS A 447 13.57 -20.88 -17.57
N TYR A 448 12.41 -20.57 -17.00
CA TYR A 448 11.43 -21.57 -16.59
C TYR A 448 10.20 -21.49 -17.49
N GLN A 449 9.73 -22.66 -17.93
CA GLN A 449 8.50 -22.78 -18.72
C GLN A 449 7.65 -23.90 -18.13
N ALA A 450 6.44 -23.58 -17.69
CA ALA A 450 5.48 -24.55 -17.18
C ALA A 450 4.90 -25.42 -18.30
N ASN A 451 4.88 -24.92 -19.54
CA ASN A 451 4.34 -25.62 -20.71
C ASN A 451 2.90 -26.14 -20.47
N GLY A 452 2.08 -25.33 -19.80
CA GLY A 452 0.70 -25.66 -19.44
C GLY A 452 0.54 -26.58 -18.21
N ALA A 453 1.63 -27.11 -17.64
CA ALA A 453 1.56 -27.88 -16.40
C ALA A 453 1.26 -26.97 -15.20
N VAL A 454 0.45 -27.47 -14.26
CA VAL A 454 0.27 -26.83 -12.96
C VAL A 454 1.43 -27.25 -12.06
N THR A 455 2.25 -26.28 -11.64
CA THR A 455 3.45 -26.52 -10.82
C THR A 455 3.56 -25.49 -9.71
N THR A 456 4.41 -25.74 -8.72
CA THR A 456 4.74 -24.79 -7.63
C THR A 456 5.70 -23.67 -8.05
N GLY A 457 6.16 -23.66 -9.31
CA GLY A 457 7.11 -22.67 -9.83
C GLY A 457 8.54 -22.88 -9.35
N SER A 458 9.54 -22.39 -10.10
CA SER A 458 10.94 -22.67 -9.78
C SER A 458 11.56 -21.65 -8.83
N PHE A 459 12.52 -22.14 -8.04
CA PHE A 459 13.44 -21.34 -7.23
C PHE A 459 14.88 -21.70 -7.60
N VAL A 460 15.66 -20.72 -8.05
CA VAL A 460 17.07 -20.90 -8.44
C VAL A 460 17.93 -19.92 -7.68
N SER A 461 18.71 -20.37 -6.70
CA SER A 461 19.68 -19.50 -6.02
C SER A 461 20.91 -19.31 -6.90
N PHE A 462 21.61 -18.19 -6.77
CA PHE A 462 22.87 -17.97 -7.47
C PHE A 462 23.92 -17.30 -6.57
N GLY A 463 25.19 -17.43 -6.95
CA GLY A 463 26.30 -16.69 -6.35
C GLY A 463 27.38 -16.31 -7.36
N PHE A 464 27.97 -15.14 -7.18
CA PHE A 464 29.14 -14.67 -7.91
C PHE A 464 30.30 -14.51 -6.94
N ASP A 465 31.34 -15.31 -7.13
CA ASP A 465 32.58 -15.22 -6.36
C ASP A 465 33.74 -14.77 -7.24
N ARG A 466 34.70 -14.08 -6.62
CA ARG A 466 35.88 -13.59 -7.32
C ARG A 466 36.65 -14.76 -7.93
N TYR A 467 36.89 -14.71 -9.23
CA TYR A 467 37.78 -15.65 -9.91
C TYR A 467 39.24 -15.22 -9.75
N ASN A 468 40.06 -16.05 -9.10
CA ASN A 468 41.50 -15.83 -8.98
C ASN A 468 42.26 -16.74 -9.95
N SER A 469 42.77 -16.18 -11.05
CA SER A 469 43.56 -16.91 -12.06
C SER A 469 45.00 -17.24 -11.64
N ALA A 470 45.40 -16.91 -10.40
CA ALA A 470 46.81 -16.90 -9.99
C ALA A 470 47.42 -18.30 -9.73
N THR A 471 46.65 -19.38 -9.78
CA THR A 471 47.18 -20.74 -9.51
C THR A 471 47.78 -21.44 -10.73
N THR A 472 47.50 -21.01 -11.96
CA THR A 472 48.06 -21.66 -13.18
C THR A 472 49.36 -21.03 -13.68
N ASN A 473 49.59 -19.73 -13.46
CA ASN A 473 50.81 -19.07 -13.93
C ASN A 473 52.05 -19.34 -13.06
N ASN A 474 51.89 -19.55 -11.75
CA ASN A 474 53.03 -19.83 -10.87
C ASN A 474 53.61 -21.26 -11.07
N ILE A 475 52.75 -22.21 -11.47
CA ILE A 475 53.17 -23.58 -11.79
C ILE A 475 53.90 -23.61 -13.15
N LEU A 476 53.42 -22.88 -14.16
CA LEU A 476 54.09 -22.76 -15.45
C LEU A 476 55.44 -22.04 -15.36
N ILE A 477 55.54 -20.97 -14.58
CA ILE A 477 56.82 -20.25 -14.36
C ILE A 477 57.82 -21.15 -13.60
N SER A 478 57.36 -21.93 -12.61
CA SER A 478 58.23 -22.86 -11.89
C SER A 478 58.71 -24.02 -12.77
N ILE A 479 57.86 -24.57 -13.65
CA ILE A 479 58.25 -25.64 -14.58
C ILE A 479 59.24 -25.11 -15.63
N VAL A 480 59.02 -23.91 -16.19
CA VAL A 480 59.94 -23.31 -17.16
C VAL A 480 61.29 -22.98 -16.52
N LEU A 481 61.32 -22.43 -15.30
CA LEU A 481 62.57 -22.18 -14.56
C LEU A 481 63.32 -23.47 -14.22
N THR A 482 62.59 -24.53 -13.84
CA THR A 482 63.22 -25.83 -13.51
C THR A 482 63.80 -26.49 -14.77
N ILE A 483 63.09 -26.46 -15.89
CA ILE A 483 63.57 -26.96 -17.18
C ILE A 483 64.78 -26.16 -17.69
N TRP A 484 64.77 -24.83 -17.53
CA TRP A 484 65.89 -23.96 -17.92
C TRP A 484 67.14 -24.23 -17.08
N ILE A 485 67.00 -24.43 -15.77
CA ILE A 485 68.12 -24.77 -14.88
C ILE A 485 68.67 -26.18 -15.16
N THR A 486 67.85 -27.13 -15.61
CA THR A 486 68.32 -28.47 -16.00
C THR A 486 68.93 -28.56 -17.40
N LEU A 487 68.57 -27.67 -18.33
CA LEU A 487 69.10 -27.66 -19.70
C LEU A 487 70.38 -26.82 -19.85
N PHE A 488 70.65 -25.90 -18.92
CA PHE A 488 71.83 -25.01 -18.94
C PHE A 488 72.80 -25.26 -17.77
N ARG A 489 72.88 -26.50 -17.29
CA ARG A 489 73.90 -26.93 -16.32
C ARG A 489 74.91 -27.88 -16.95
#